data_AF-A0A9D6A0K4-F1
#
_entry.id   AF-A0A9D6A0K4-F1
#
_cell.length_a   1.000
_cell.length_b   1.000
_cell.length_c   1.000
_cell.angle_alpha   90.00
_cell.angle_beta   90.00
_cell.angle_gamma   90.00
#
_symmetry.space_group_name_H-M   'P 1'
#
loop_
_entity.id
_entity.type
_entity.pdbx_description
1 polymer ?
#
loop_
_entity_poly.entity_id
_entity_poly.type
_entity_poly.pdbx_seq_one_letter_code
_entity_poly.pdbx_strand_id
1 'polypeptide(L)'
;MDLISLPIELDEEKIDGRFRLVNIVAQRAKELSHRGKPKIATKAKRVTTIALEETLQYILEFITGDEAKQANEEAKRLDYKRFLEEKRRETEQEDLSELEKDLKFYLTEKEEIDKTPTIDIESLFSDGDKSYDEEV
;
A
#
# COMPACT_ATOMS: atom_id res chain seq x y z
N MET A 1 26.03 -12.01 -26.13
CA MET A 1 27.47 -12.22 -25.96
C MET A 1 27.63 -13.01 -24.68
N ASP A 2 28.43 -14.08 -24.61
CA ASP A 2 28.63 -14.81 -23.35
C ASP A 2 29.65 -14.06 -22.48
N LEU A 3 29.17 -12.98 -21.85
CA LEU A 3 29.97 -12.12 -20.98
C LEU A 3 30.51 -12.88 -19.76
N ILE A 4 29.81 -13.94 -19.34
CA ILE A 4 30.09 -14.72 -18.13
C ILE A 4 31.28 -15.68 -18.32
N SER A 5 31.71 -15.94 -19.56
CA SER A 5 32.84 -16.83 -19.86
C SER A 5 34.17 -16.10 -20.02
N LEU A 6 34.18 -14.77 -19.98
CA LEU A 6 35.37 -13.95 -20.19
C LEU A 6 35.79 -13.23 -18.90
N PRO A 7 37.10 -12.98 -18.70
CA PRO A 7 37.57 -12.11 -17.63
C PRO A 7 36.93 -10.72 -17.76
N ILE A 8 36.51 -10.15 -16.62
CA ILE A 8 35.94 -8.82 -16.57
C ILE A 8 37.09 -7.82 -16.43
N GLU A 9 37.24 -6.96 -17.42
CA GLU A 9 38.12 -5.79 -17.37
C GLU A 9 37.36 -4.62 -16.75
N LEU A 10 37.97 -4.00 -15.73
CA LEU A 10 37.37 -2.88 -15.01
C LEU A 10 38.25 -1.65 -15.16
N ASP A 11 37.62 -0.56 -15.55
CA ASP A 11 38.18 0.78 -15.39
C ASP A 11 38.12 1.19 -13.90
N GLU A 12 39.29 1.28 -13.27
CA GLU A 12 39.44 1.64 -11.85
C GLU A 12 39.04 3.09 -11.55
N GLU A 13 39.06 3.98 -12.56
CA GLU A 13 38.62 5.38 -12.38
C GLU A 13 37.12 5.48 -12.18
N LYS A 14 36.36 4.53 -12.74
CA LYS A 14 34.89 4.50 -12.65
C LYS A 14 34.41 3.60 -11.55
N ILE A 15 35.00 2.41 -11.39
CA ILE A 15 34.59 1.45 -10.37
C ILE A 15 35.82 1.02 -9.58
N ASP A 16 35.91 1.53 -8.35
CA ASP A 16 37.05 1.34 -7.43
C ASP A 16 37.35 -0.14 -7.10
N GLY A 17 36.45 -1.08 -7.43
CA GLY A 17 36.74 -2.50 -7.27
C GLY A 17 35.57 -3.46 -7.53
N ARG A 18 35.91 -4.75 -7.52
CA ARG A 18 34.98 -5.86 -7.82
C ARG A 18 33.78 -5.93 -6.87
N PHE A 19 33.96 -5.58 -5.61
CA PHE A 19 32.84 -5.56 -4.64
C PHE A 19 31.80 -4.49 -5.00
N ARG A 20 32.24 -3.32 -5.45
CA ARG A 20 31.34 -2.25 -5.90
C ARG A 20 30.61 -2.66 -7.17
N LEU A 21 31.32 -3.27 -8.12
CA LEU A 21 30.71 -3.85 -9.33
C LEU A 21 29.55 -4.78 -8.95
N VAL A 22 29.79 -5.76 -8.06
CA VAL A 22 28.76 -6.74 -7.66
C VAL A 22 27.55 -6.04 -7.02
N ASN A 23 27.77 -5.04 -6.17
CA ASN A 23 26.67 -4.29 -5.55
C ASN A 23 25.83 -3.53 -6.56
N ILE A 24 26.47 -2.82 -7.50
CA ILE A 24 25.76 -2.08 -8.58
C ILE A 24 24.94 -3.06 -9.42
N VAL A 25 25.55 -4.19 -9.83
CA VAL A 25 24.89 -5.22 -10.62
C VAL A 25 23.70 -5.83 -9.87
N ALA A 26 23.86 -6.13 -8.57
CA ALA A 26 22.78 -6.69 -7.76
C ALA A 26 21.61 -5.72 -7.59
N GLN A 27 21.90 -4.45 -7.30
CA GLN A 27 20.87 -3.42 -7.18
C GLN A 27 20.14 -3.20 -8.51
N ARG A 28 20.88 -3.17 -9.61
CA ARG A 28 20.31 -3.03 -10.96
C ARG A 28 19.49 -4.26 -11.37
N ALA A 29 19.97 -5.47 -11.08
CA ALA A 29 19.21 -6.69 -11.35
C ALA A 29 17.90 -6.73 -10.55
N LYS A 30 17.90 -6.24 -9.30
CA LYS A 30 16.67 -6.08 -8.50
C LYS A 30 15.71 -5.10 -9.16
N GLU A 31 16.19 -3.96 -9.65
CA GLU A 31 15.37 -2.98 -10.37
C GLU A 31 14.73 -3.59 -11.63
N LEU A 32 15.55 -4.25 -12.48
CA LEU A 32 15.11 -4.94 -13.70
C LEU A 32 14.08 -6.04 -13.41
N SER A 33 14.17 -6.70 -12.25
CA SER A 33 13.24 -7.76 -11.87
C SER A 33 11.86 -7.24 -11.46
N HIS A 34 11.77 -6.01 -10.92
CA HIS A 34 10.50 -5.45 -10.45
C HIS A 34 9.77 -4.67 -11.56
N ARG A 35 10.38 -3.60 -12.06
CA ARG A 35 9.76 -2.69 -13.06
C ARG A 35 10.76 -2.06 -14.05
N GLY A 36 12.04 -2.40 -13.93
CA GLY A 36 13.10 -1.81 -14.75
C GLY A 36 13.10 -2.37 -16.17
N LYS A 37 13.23 -1.47 -17.15
CA LYS A 37 13.55 -1.86 -18.53
C LYS A 37 15.07 -1.79 -18.74
N PRO A 38 15.63 -2.66 -19.60
CA PRO A 38 17.02 -2.51 -20.03
C PRO A 38 17.21 -1.15 -20.70
N LYS A 39 18.27 -0.43 -20.31
CA LYS A 39 18.73 0.80 -20.95
C LYS A 39 19.49 0.52 -22.25
N ILE A 40 20.01 -0.71 -22.39
CA ILE A 40 20.77 -1.15 -23.55
C ILE A 40 19.98 -2.15 -24.40
N ALA A 41 20.24 -2.16 -25.70
CA ALA A 41 19.78 -3.23 -26.58
C ALA A 41 20.65 -4.47 -26.34
N THR A 42 20.11 -5.44 -25.61
CA THR A 42 20.80 -6.68 -25.23
C THR A 42 20.14 -7.91 -25.86
N LYS A 43 20.96 -8.91 -26.18
CA LYS A 43 20.50 -10.25 -26.59
C LYS A 43 20.38 -11.20 -25.40
N ALA A 44 20.82 -10.79 -24.22
CA ALA A 44 20.80 -11.61 -23.02
C ALA A 44 19.37 -11.75 -22.48
N LYS A 45 19.02 -12.95 -21.99
CA LYS A 45 17.70 -13.24 -21.39
C LYS A 45 17.70 -13.11 -19.86
N ARG A 46 18.86 -13.26 -19.22
CA ARG A 46 18.99 -13.25 -17.76
C ARG A 46 19.19 -11.82 -17.27
N VAL A 47 18.35 -11.38 -16.32
CA VAL A 47 18.41 -10.03 -15.74
C VAL A 47 19.77 -9.69 -15.14
N THR A 48 20.48 -10.67 -14.56
CA THR A 48 21.82 -10.48 -14.01
C THR A 48 22.87 -10.22 -15.09
N THR A 49 22.76 -10.91 -16.24
CA THR A 49 23.65 -10.70 -17.38
C THR A 49 23.40 -9.34 -18.02
N ILE A 50 22.13 -8.93 -18.13
CA ILE A 50 21.77 -7.59 -18.62
C ILE A 50 22.33 -6.51 -17.70
N ALA A 51 22.13 -6.63 -16.39
CA ALA A 51 22.65 -5.68 -15.40
C ALA A 51 24.19 -5.58 -15.46
N LEU A 52 24.88 -6.71 -15.64
CA LEU A 52 26.33 -6.74 -15.79
C LEU A 52 26.78 -6.03 -17.08
N GLU A 53 26.13 -6.29 -18.23
CA GLU A 53 26.40 -5.59 -19.49
C GLU A 53 26.19 -4.06 -19.35
N GLU A 54 25.11 -3.64 -18.70
CA GLU A 54 24.83 -2.21 -18.46
C GLU A 54 25.87 -1.55 -17.56
N THR A 55 26.37 -2.28 -16.57
CA THR A 55 27.38 -1.77 -15.63
C THR A 55 28.73 -1.63 -16.32
N LEU A 56 29.13 -2.60 -17.15
CA LEU A 56 30.39 -2.54 -17.90
C LEU A 56 30.37 -1.50 -19.03
N GLN A 57 29.20 -1.11 -19.52
CA GLN A 57 29.07 0.02 -20.45
C GLN A 57 29.08 1.38 -19.75
N TYR A 58 29.12 1.43 -18.43
CA TYR A 58 29.13 2.66 -17.63
C TYR A 58 27.94 3.61 -17.93
N ILE A 59 26.80 3.03 -18.32
CA ILE A 59 25.55 3.79 -18.61
C ILE A 59 24.73 3.97 -17.31
N LEU A 60 25.06 3.23 -16.26
CA LEU A 60 24.41 3.33 -14.97
C LEU A 60 25.02 4.46 -14.15
N GLU A 61 24.20 5.43 -13.81
CA GLU A 61 24.53 6.46 -12.83
C GLU A 61 24.42 5.87 -11.42
N PHE A 62 25.43 6.09 -10.60
CA PHE A 62 25.43 5.72 -9.19
C PHE A 62 26.09 6.83 -8.38
N ILE A 63 25.63 6.98 -7.15
CA ILE A 63 26.15 7.96 -6.18
C ILE A 63 27.05 7.25 -5.18
N THR A 64 28.03 7.98 -4.63
CA THR A 64 29.01 7.45 -3.66
C THR A 64 29.20 8.39 -2.48
N GLY A 65 29.71 7.87 -1.36
CA GLY A 65 30.04 8.68 -0.19
C GLY A 65 28.82 9.19 0.58
N ASP A 66 28.85 10.46 0.98
CA ASP A 66 27.82 11.05 1.85
C ASP A 66 26.47 11.18 1.14
N GLU A 67 26.46 11.41 -0.17
CA GLU A 67 25.24 11.43 -0.99
C GLU A 67 24.53 10.07 -0.96
N ALA A 68 25.30 8.98 -1.05
CA ALA A 68 24.75 7.63 -0.96
C ALA A 68 24.16 7.33 0.43
N LYS A 69 24.76 7.87 1.50
CA LYS A 69 24.20 7.76 2.86
C LYS A 69 22.86 8.48 2.95
N GLN A 70 22.80 9.74 2.52
CA GLN A 70 21.58 10.54 2.58
C GLN A 70 20.46 9.91 1.77
N ALA A 71 20.73 9.49 0.53
CA ALA A 71 19.74 8.82 -0.31
C ALA A 71 19.20 7.52 0.32
N ASN A 72 20.06 6.76 1.01
CA ASN A 72 19.65 5.53 1.67
C ASN A 72 18.81 5.80 2.94
N GLU A 73 19.12 6.87 3.68
CA GLU A 73 18.28 7.32 4.80
C GLU A 73 16.90 7.82 4.33
N GLU A 74 16.86 8.56 3.23
CA GLU A 74 15.61 9.01 2.61
C GLU A 74 14.77 7.84 2.09
N ALA A 75 15.39 6.88 1.42
CA ALA A 75 14.71 5.67 0.95
C ALA A 75 14.07 4.90 2.12
N LYS A 76 14.79 4.73 3.24
CA LYS A 76 14.25 4.10 4.45
C LYS A 76 13.10 4.88 5.07
N ARG A 77 13.17 6.22 5.07
CA ARG A 77 12.08 7.07 5.56
C ARG A 77 10.83 6.94 4.69
N LEU A 78 10.99 6.85 3.38
CA LEU A 78 9.88 6.66 2.44
C LEU A 78 9.20 5.30 2.67
N ASP A 79 9.98 4.23 2.84
CA ASP A 79 9.45 2.90 3.16
C ASP A 79 8.66 2.90 4.47
N TYR A 80 9.18 3.57 5.52
CA TYR A 80 8.48 3.68 6.80
C TYR A 80 7.17 4.47 6.71
N LYS A 81 7.17 5.60 5.99
CA LYS A 81 5.95 6.38 5.75
C LYS A 81 4.90 5.57 5.00
N ARG A 82 5.32 4.84 3.96
CA ARG A 82 4.41 3.99 3.17
C ARG A 82 3.81 2.87 4.01
N PHE A 83 4.62 2.23 4.84
CA PHE A 83 4.14 1.21 5.78
C PHE A 83 3.13 1.75 6.80
N LEU A 84 3.38 2.94 7.34
CA LEU A 84 2.42 3.61 8.25
C LEU A 84 1.11 3.98 7.55
N GLU A 85 1.18 4.43 6.28
CA GLU A 85 -0.01 4.77 5.50
C GLU A 85 -0.83 3.52 5.16
N GLU A 86 -0.18 2.41 4.82
CA GLU A 86 -0.84 1.13 4.56
C GLU A 86 -1.57 0.63 5.82
N LYS A 87 -0.91 0.67 6.99
CA LYS A 87 -1.56 0.34 8.27
C LYS A 87 -2.74 1.25 8.61
N ARG A 88 -2.64 2.56 8.33
CA ARG A 88 -3.77 3.48 8.57
C ARG A 88 -4.97 3.16 7.67
N ARG A 89 -4.72 2.82 6.41
CA ARG A 89 -5.81 2.40 5.49
C ARG A 89 -6.46 1.11 5.94
N GLU A 90 -5.70 0.15 6.44
CA GLU A 90 -6.25 -1.08 7.01
C GLU A 90 -7.17 -0.79 8.20
N THR A 91 -6.73 0.04 9.15
CA THR A 91 -7.57 0.44 10.30
C THR A 91 -8.80 1.25 9.88
N GLU A 92 -8.67 2.17 8.93
CA GLU A 92 -9.80 2.96 8.41
C GLU A 92 -10.82 2.08 7.67
N GLN A 93 -10.38 1.00 7.00
CA GLN A 93 -11.27 0.02 6.37
C GLN A 93 -12.00 -0.84 7.39
N GLU A 94 -11.32 -1.25 8.47
CA GLU A 94 -11.94 -1.95 9.59
C GLU A 94 -13.03 -1.09 10.24
N ASP A 95 -12.71 0.18 10.56
CA ASP A 95 -13.63 1.15 11.16
C ASP A 95 -14.86 1.40 10.26
N LEU A 96 -14.69 1.51 8.93
CA LEU A 96 -15.81 1.67 7.99
C LEU A 96 -16.74 0.46 8.01
N SER A 97 -16.20 -0.75 8.04
CA SER A 97 -16.98 -1.99 8.08
C SER A 97 -17.76 -2.14 9.40
N GLU A 98 -17.18 -1.69 10.52
CA GLU A 98 -17.89 -1.64 11.81
C GLU A 98 -19.04 -0.64 11.76
N LEU A 99 -18.80 0.55 11.22
CA LEU A 99 -19.83 1.58 11.08
C LEU A 99 -20.99 1.11 10.18
N GLU A 100 -20.69 0.40 9.08
CA GLU A 100 -21.71 -0.21 8.20
C GLU A 100 -22.58 -1.25 8.92
N LYS A 101 -21.98 -2.08 9.78
CA LYS A 101 -22.71 -3.07 10.58
C LYS A 101 -23.65 -2.41 11.57
N ASP A 102 -23.17 -1.40 12.29
CA ASP A 102 -23.97 -0.64 13.25
C ASP A 102 -25.13 0.08 12.55
N LEU A 103 -24.88 0.69 11.39
CA LEU A 103 -25.92 1.37 10.62
C LEU A 103 -26.99 0.41 10.12
N LYS A 104 -26.61 -0.81 9.75
CA LYS A 104 -27.55 -1.89 9.38
C LYS A 104 -28.38 -2.36 10.58
N PHE A 105 -27.78 -2.44 11.77
CA PHE A 105 -28.51 -2.75 13.00
C PHE A 105 -29.57 -1.70 13.29
N TYR A 106 -29.21 -0.41 13.25
CA TYR A 106 -30.15 0.70 13.43
C TYR A 106 -31.28 0.71 12.40
N LEU A 107 -31.00 0.42 11.13
CA LEU A 107 -32.04 0.32 10.10
C LEU A 107 -33.00 -0.83 10.37
N THR A 108 -32.48 -1.98 10.79
CA THR A 108 -33.28 -3.18 11.08
C THR A 108 -34.13 -2.96 12.33
N GLU A 109 -33.57 -2.37 13.38
CA GLU A 109 -34.30 -2.03 14.61
C GLU A 109 -35.40 -1.00 14.33
N LYS A 110 -35.15 0.00 13.48
CA LYS A 110 -36.17 0.95 13.02
C LYS A 110 -37.28 0.26 12.23
N GLU A 111 -36.95 -0.64 11.32
CA GLU A 111 -37.95 -1.43 10.58
C GLU A 111 -38.75 -2.41 11.46
N GLU A 112 -38.19 -2.86 12.59
CA GLU A 112 -38.90 -3.69 13.58
C GLU A 112 -39.83 -2.86 14.46
N ILE A 113 -39.44 -1.63 14.81
CA ILE A 113 -40.30 -0.67 15.51
C ILE A 113 -41.51 -0.30 14.63
N ASP A 114 -41.30 -0.11 13.32
CA ASP A 114 -42.36 0.17 12.33
C ASP A 114 -43.27 -1.06 12.03
N LYS A 115 -42.93 -2.27 12.51
CA LYS A 115 -43.73 -3.51 12.35
C LYS A 115 -44.50 -3.91 13.62
N THR A 116 -44.37 -3.18 14.71
CA THR A 116 -45.37 -3.28 15.78
C THR A 116 -46.70 -2.75 15.22
N PRO A 117 -47.79 -3.54 15.25
CA PRO A 117 -49.07 -3.03 14.82
C PRO A 117 -49.37 -1.84 15.72
N THR A 118 -49.55 -0.67 15.11
CA THR A 118 -50.14 0.51 15.74
C THR A 118 -51.38 0.04 16.49
N ILE A 119 -51.24 -0.08 17.82
CA ILE A 119 -52.39 -0.02 18.71
C ILE A 119 -52.91 1.38 18.49
N ASP A 120 -54.02 1.49 17.76
CA ASP A 120 -54.67 2.73 17.41
C ASP A 120 -54.82 3.59 18.66
N ILE A 121 -54.02 4.64 18.76
CA ILE A 121 -53.99 5.56 19.90
C ILE A 121 -55.39 6.16 20.10
N GLU A 122 -56.17 6.30 19.02
CA GLU A 122 -57.57 6.72 19.03
C GLU A 122 -58.53 5.78 19.78
N SER A 123 -58.26 4.48 19.84
CA SER A 123 -59.09 3.51 20.57
C SER A 123 -58.87 3.54 22.09
N LEU A 124 -57.72 4.06 22.54
CA LEU A 124 -57.35 4.11 23.96
C LEU A 124 -57.94 5.34 24.68
N PHE A 125 -58.35 6.37 23.95
CA PHE A 125 -58.92 7.61 24.50
C PHE A 125 -60.46 7.71 24.37
N SER A 126 -61.13 6.71 23.76
CA SER A 126 -62.57 6.77 23.50
C SER A 126 -63.49 6.37 24.67
N ASP A 127 -62.95 5.90 25.80
CA ASP A 127 -63.75 5.45 26.95
C ASP A 127 -63.70 6.40 28.17
N GLY A 128 -63.40 7.68 27.94
CA GLY A 128 -63.17 8.69 28.98
C GLY A 128 -64.33 9.62 29.33
N ASP A 129 -65.51 9.52 28.70
CA ASP A 129 -66.65 10.41 29.00
C ASP A 129 -67.86 9.61 29.54
N LYS A 130 -67.81 9.30 30.84
CA LYS A 130 -69.03 9.14 31.65
C LYS A 130 -68.92 10.03 32.89
N SER A 131 -69.54 11.19 32.74
CA SER A 131 -70.13 12.04 33.78
C SER A 131 -70.22 11.38 35.16
N TYR A 132 -69.48 11.93 36.12
CA TYR A 132 -69.94 11.91 37.52
C TYR A 132 -70.85 13.10 37.68
N ASP A 133 -72.16 12.82 37.70
CA ASP A 133 -73.19 13.77 38.12
C ASP A 133 -72.92 14.21 39.56
N GLU A 134 -73.00 15.52 39.74
CA GLU A 134 -73.27 16.21 41.00
C GLU A 134 -74.52 15.62 41.66
N GLU A 135 -74.46 15.23 42.93
CA GLU A 135 -75.59 15.36 43.85
C GLU A 135 -75.15 15.39 45.32
N VAL A 136 -75.23 16.61 45.87
CA VAL A 136 -75.64 17.09 47.22
C VAL A 136 -75.35 16.22 48.45
#